data_AF-A0A1W9J3P2-F1
#
_entry.id   AF-A0A1W9J3P2-F1
#
_cell.length_a   1.000
_cell.length_b   1.000
_cell.length_c   1.000
_cell.angle_alpha   90.00
_cell.angle_beta   90.00
_cell.angle_gamma   90.00
#
_symmetry.space_group_name_H-M   'P 1'
#
loop_
_entity.id
_entity.type
_entity.pdbx_description
1 polymer ?
#
loop_
_entity_poly.entity_id
_entity_poly.type
_entity_poly.pdbx_seq_one_letter_code
_entity_poly.pdbx_strand_id
1 'polypeptide(L)'
;MPPEKSAYALARYSRSPDSIENSITWVHGHSSEKFWEQFYFDYGHASIADLGHVVVCFEEISELAAIRLEDEPLWDGQAKSSRYQNFASSRWYVPGQIRGSETEAVYEGILRSLSEVYRLLHDPLIAHLSERDPRPESMKPADYQRTIAARAFDATRYLLPLAAKTNVGQVVSIRTLEKQITRLLSSQLPELRAIGDDLKEACRRPPVNLWGELNGQTAGLNEPLAPTLARHAKASPYQESVYADLSRHAKDVLRGTGLDQPDRWGEVESVELIDPHDPLDEVVTTLLYRVTQAPYRTLLSVVKEWSDKQKQDTIEVATRQRGPYDELIKEFRCGYSFNFDILMDIGAWRDMHRHRRCQQVQQNFTTVHGYDVPPPLVEAGLDQEYRQAMDAVRRDIELLRKKDQEASLYAIPFGFKVRCLFKMDYAEAEYIARLRSGVKGHWSYRTVAWQMKQKLAARYPALGERVQATPPDVEDTLTR
;
A
#
# COMPACT_ATOMS: atom_id res chain seq x y z
N MET A 1 15.17 9.53 25.44
CA MET A 1 14.01 9.58 26.35
C MET A 1 12.90 8.74 25.75
N PRO A 2 12.14 7.94 26.52
CA PRO A 2 11.00 7.18 26.00
C PRO A 2 9.98 8.09 25.29
N PRO A 3 9.33 7.63 24.21
CA PRO A 3 8.37 8.43 23.42
C PRO A 3 7.27 9.08 24.27
N GLU A 4 6.60 8.32 25.14
CA GLU A 4 5.52 8.82 26.01
C GLU A 4 6.00 9.92 26.97
N LYS A 5 7.19 9.76 27.55
CA LYS A 5 7.81 10.78 28.42
C LYS A 5 8.23 12.03 27.63
N SER A 6 8.66 11.85 26.39
CA SER A 6 9.06 12.95 25.50
C SER A 6 7.87 13.84 25.17
N ALA A 7 6.75 13.23 24.81
CA ALA A 7 5.50 13.94 24.59
C ALA A 7 4.99 14.64 25.87
N TYR A 8 5.08 14.00 27.04
CA TYR A 8 4.71 14.64 28.31
C TYR A 8 5.58 15.86 28.62
N ALA A 9 6.91 15.75 28.48
CA ALA A 9 7.83 16.87 28.74
C ALA A 9 7.52 18.08 27.85
N LEU A 10 7.25 17.86 26.55
CA LEU A 10 6.91 18.93 25.62
C LEU A 10 5.51 19.51 25.86
N ALA A 11 4.53 18.67 26.23
CA ALA A 11 3.21 19.14 26.62
C ALA A 11 3.28 20.05 27.86
N ARG A 12 4.07 19.66 28.88
CA ARG A 12 4.33 20.50 30.05
C ARG A 12 5.06 21.79 29.68
N TYR A 13 6.11 21.71 28.85
CA TYR A 13 6.88 22.86 28.41
C TYR A 13 6.00 23.92 27.73
N SER A 14 4.97 23.49 26.96
CA SER A 14 4.03 24.43 26.33
C SER A 14 3.06 25.14 27.30
N ARG A 15 2.94 24.67 28.55
CA ARG A 15 1.95 25.13 29.54
C ARG A 15 2.55 25.54 30.88
N SER A 16 3.88 25.59 30.97
CA SER A 16 4.64 25.96 32.18
C SER A 16 5.65 27.06 31.83
N PRO A 17 5.95 28.01 32.74
CA PRO A 17 7.09 28.92 32.57
C PRO A 17 8.46 28.23 32.70
N ASP A 18 8.49 26.93 33.06
CA ASP A 18 9.69 26.13 33.21
C ASP A 18 10.52 26.02 31.92
N SER A 19 11.84 25.93 32.04
CA SER A 19 12.70 25.48 30.94
C SER A 19 12.40 24.02 30.56
N ILE A 20 12.90 23.59 29.40
CA ILE A 20 12.77 22.18 28.99
C ILE A 20 13.51 21.23 29.96
N GLU A 21 14.66 21.64 30.51
CA GLU A 21 15.40 20.87 31.51
C GLU A 21 14.60 20.68 32.81
N ASN A 22 13.94 21.75 33.28
CA ASN A 22 13.05 21.69 34.45
C ASN A 22 11.83 20.82 34.17
N SER A 23 11.25 20.91 32.96
CA SER A 23 10.11 20.08 32.55
C SER A 23 10.49 18.59 32.50
N ILE A 24 11.66 18.24 31.96
CA ILE A 24 12.16 16.86 31.93
C ILE A 24 12.42 16.34 33.33
N THR A 25 13.09 17.12 34.18
CA THR A 25 13.34 16.76 35.60
C THR A 25 12.04 16.50 36.34
N TRP A 26 11.04 17.36 36.14
CA TRP A 26 9.72 17.18 36.74
C TRP A 26 9.05 15.91 36.20
N VAL A 27 9.01 15.69 34.88
CA VAL A 27 8.40 14.49 34.27
C VAL A 27 9.09 13.20 34.72
N HIS A 28 10.41 13.21 34.90
CA HIS A 28 11.14 12.05 35.42
C HIS A 28 10.64 11.59 36.79
N GLY A 29 10.21 12.53 37.65
CA GLY A 29 9.63 12.25 38.97
C GLY A 29 8.13 11.96 38.99
N HIS A 30 7.43 12.01 37.84
CA HIS A 30 5.97 11.88 37.76
C HIS A 30 5.53 10.73 36.84
N SER A 31 4.37 10.14 37.16
CA SER A 31 3.80 9.06 36.34
C SER A 31 3.35 9.60 34.98
N SER A 32 3.95 9.07 33.91
CA SER A 32 3.50 9.36 32.54
C SER A 32 2.14 8.70 32.25
N GLU A 33 1.90 7.50 32.78
CA GLU A 33 0.64 6.77 32.61
C GLU A 33 -0.57 7.62 33.05
N LYS A 34 -0.53 8.18 34.27
CA LYS A 34 -1.61 9.06 34.77
C LYS A 34 -1.86 10.27 33.87
N PHE A 35 -0.80 10.83 33.30
CA PHE A 35 -0.91 11.94 32.36
C PHE A 35 -1.61 11.52 31.06
N TRP A 36 -1.24 10.36 30.50
CA TRP A 36 -1.87 9.82 29.30
C TRP A 36 -3.35 9.49 29.50
N GLU A 37 -3.70 8.82 30.60
CA GLU A 37 -5.11 8.54 30.95
C GLU A 37 -5.95 9.83 30.98
N GLN A 38 -5.48 10.83 31.72
CA GLN A 38 -6.24 12.07 31.91
C GLN A 38 -6.34 12.93 30.64
N PHE A 39 -5.22 13.16 29.94
CA PHE A 39 -5.19 14.17 28.87
C PHE A 39 -5.43 13.60 27.48
N TYR A 40 -4.97 12.38 27.22
CA TYR A 40 -5.15 11.76 25.91
C TYR A 40 -6.48 11.00 25.83
N PHE A 41 -6.72 10.06 26.75
CA PHE A 41 -7.88 9.17 26.68
C PHE A 41 -9.17 9.81 27.21
N ASP A 42 -9.12 10.46 28.38
CA ASP A 42 -10.32 11.08 28.97
C ASP A 42 -10.68 12.42 28.31
N TYR A 43 -9.69 13.30 28.12
CA TYR A 43 -9.93 14.66 27.58
C TYR A 43 -9.92 14.72 26.04
N GLY A 44 -9.29 13.76 25.36
CA GLY A 44 -9.21 13.74 23.90
C GLY A 44 -8.17 14.70 23.28
N HIS A 45 -7.14 15.14 24.03
CA HIS A 45 -6.04 15.94 23.46
C HIS A 45 -5.07 15.07 22.63
N ALA A 46 -5.56 14.56 21.50
CA ALA A 46 -4.85 13.57 20.71
C ALA A 46 -3.51 14.07 20.11
N SER A 47 -3.35 15.37 19.90
CA SER A 47 -2.11 15.94 19.31
C SER A 47 -0.88 15.81 20.22
N ILE A 48 -1.04 15.54 21.51
CA ILE A 48 0.10 15.32 22.42
C ILE A 48 0.88 14.06 22.00
N ALA A 49 0.18 13.04 21.49
CA ALA A 49 0.79 11.81 20.98
C ALA A 49 1.59 12.01 19.69
N ASP A 50 1.49 13.16 19.01
CA ASP A 50 2.33 13.47 17.86
C ASP A 50 3.76 13.87 18.26
N LEU A 51 4.02 14.14 19.55
CA LEU A 51 5.31 14.60 20.06
C LEU A 51 6.25 13.45 20.48
N GLY A 52 5.75 12.21 20.47
CA GLY A 52 6.54 11.00 20.71
C GLY A 52 6.63 10.18 19.44
N HIS A 53 7.83 9.68 19.08
CA HIS A 53 8.05 8.87 17.89
C HIS A 53 8.74 7.56 18.23
N VAL A 54 8.42 6.51 17.47
CA VAL A 54 9.06 5.20 17.56
C VAL A 54 9.69 4.82 16.22
N VAL A 55 10.71 3.97 16.29
CA VAL A 55 11.27 3.26 15.14
C VAL A 55 10.89 1.80 15.27
N VAL A 56 10.26 1.23 14.24
CA VAL A 56 9.80 -0.17 14.24
C VAL A 56 10.24 -0.85 12.95
N CYS A 57 10.80 -2.05 13.08
CA CYS A 57 11.14 -2.90 11.95
C CYS A 57 10.21 -4.11 11.93
N PHE A 58 9.56 -4.33 10.79
CA PHE A 58 8.80 -5.54 10.49
C PHE A 58 9.65 -6.44 9.61
N GLU A 59 9.84 -7.69 10.04
CA GLU A 59 10.66 -8.66 9.34
C GLU A 59 9.82 -9.89 8.98
N GLU A 60 10.10 -10.49 7.82
CA GLU A 60 9.44 -11.71 7.37
C GLU A 60 7.91 -11.62 7.33
N ILE A 61 7.37 -10.44 6.98
CA ILE A 61 5.94 -10.24 6.69
C ILE A 61 5.67 -10.45 5.20
N SER A 62 4.45 -10.79 4.81
CA SER A 62 4.12 -10.87 3.37
C SER A 62 4.16 -9.49 2.68
N GLU A 63 4.34 -9.47 1.37
CA GLU A 63 4.19 -8.26 0.55
C GLU A 63 2.76 -7.69 0.65
N LEU A 64 1.74 -8.53 0.81
CA LEU A 64 0.38 -8.05 1.11
C LEU A 64 0.32 -7.27 2.42
N ALA A 65 0.97 -7.79 3.47
CA ALA A 65 1.01 -7.13 4.76
C ALA A 65 1.80 -5.81 4.70
N ALA A 66 2.96 -5.81 4.04
CA ALA A 66 3.76 -4.62 3.81
C ALA A 66 2.93 -3.54 3.11
N ILE A 67 2.26 -3.87 2.01
CA ILE A 67 1.36 -2.96 1.29
C ILE A 67 0.31 -2.31 2.22
N ARG A 68 -0.27 -3.09 3.14
CA ARG A 68 -1.32 -2.61 4.04
C ARG A 68 -0.77 -1.77 5.21
N LEU A 69 0.46 -2.04 5.63
CA LEU A 69 1.20 -1.19 6.58
C LEU A 69 1.54 0.16 5.95
N GLU A 70 2.05 0.13 4.71
CA GLU A 70 2.49 1.31 3.96
C GLU A 70 1.33 2.25 3.54
N ASP A 71 0.07 1.79 3.62
CA ASP A 71 -1.14 2.58 3.33
C ASP A 71 -1.41 3.68 4.38
N GLU A 72 -0.65 3.70 5.47
CA GLU A 72 -0.61 4.85 6.38
C GLU A 72 -0.01 6.07 5.64
N PRO A 73 -0.67 7.24 5.61
CA PRO A 73 -0.07 8.44 5.05
C PRO A 73 0.94 9.11 5.98
N LEU A 74 0.79 8.98 7.31
CA LEU A 74 1.55 9.75 8.31
C LEU A 74 2.67 8.93 8.97
N TRP A 75 3.55 8.34 8.15
CA TRP A 75 4.77 7.66 8.60
C TRP A 75 5.93 7.99 7.66
N ASP A 76 7.15 7.67 8.11
CA ASP A 76 8.37 7.70 7.31
C ASP A 76 8.98 6.31 7.26
N GLY A 77 9.51 5.87 6.12
CA GLY A 77 10.14 4.55 6.09
C GLY A 77 10.44 3.99 4.70
N GLN A 78 10.92 2.76 4.70
CA GLN A 78 11.43 2.06 3.52
C GLN A 78 11.10 0.57 3.61
N ALA A 79 10.73 -0.01 2.47
CA ALA A 79 10.54 -1.43 2.31
C ALA A 79 11.70 -2.07 1.55
N LYS A 80 11.92 -3.37 1.79
CA LYS A 80 12.87 -4.19 1.02
C LYS A 80 12.52 -4.11 -0.47
N SER A 81 13.48 -3.69 -1.30
CA SER A 81 13.18 -3.41 -2.70
C SER A 81 13.26 -4.65 -3.59
N SER A 82 12.12 -5.04 -4.16
CA SER A 82 12.05 -6.08 -5.21
C SER A 82 12.70 -5.67 -6.54
N ARG A 83 13.23 -4.44 -6.66
CA ARG A 83 13.96 -3.95 -7.85
C ARG A 83 15.46 -4.12 -7.75
N TYR A 84 15.97 -4.48 -6.57
CA TYR A 84 17.41 -4.56 -6.28
C TYR A 84 17.81 -5.82 -5.52
N GLN A 85 16.85 -6.55 -4.95
CA GLN A 85 17.12 -7.76 -4.18
C GLN A 85 16.44 -8.96 -4.83
N ASN A 86 17.05 -10.12 -4.68
CA ASN A 86 16.48 -11.37 -5.14
C ASN A 86 15.40 -11.86 -4.15
N PHE A 87 14.17 -12.01 -4.64
CA PHE A 87 13.03 -12.52 -3.88
C PHE A 87 12.72 -14.00 -4.18
N ALA A 88 13.63 -14.71 -4.85
CA ALA A 88 13.55 -16.16 -5.08
C ALA A 88 13.74 -16.99 -3.79
N SER A 89 12.95 -16.69 -2.76
CA SER A 89 12.81 -17.47 -1.53
C SER A 89 11.94 -18.70 -1.79
N SER A 90 12.16 -19.76 -0.99
CA SER A 90 11.23 -20.88 -0.83
C SER A 90 10.29 -20.71 0.35
N ARG A 91 10.40 -19.58 1.08
CA ARG A 91 9.55 -19.25 2.23
C ARG A 91 8.56 -18.18 1.82
N TRP A 92 7.29 -18.55 1.83
CA TRP A 92 6.16 -17.67 1.60
C TRP A 92 5.26 -17.63 2.83
N TYR A 93 4.43 -16.60 2.92
CA TYR A 93 3.33 -16.63 3.88
C TYR A 93 2.32 -17.71 3.49
N VAL A 94 1.96 -18.56 4.45
CA VAL A 94 0.88 -19.55 4.32
C VAL A 94 -0.21 -19.21 5.34
N PRO A 95 -1.44 -18.87 4.88
CA PRO A 95 -2.58 -18.63 5.73
C PRO A 95 -2.84 -19.78 6.70
N GLY A 96 -3.13 -19.46 7.96
CA GLY A 96 -3.24 -20.46 9.03
C GLY A 96 -4.33 -21.52 8.77
N GLN A 97 -5.43 -21.13 8.15
CA GLN A 97 -6.60 -21.98 7.91
C GLN A 97 -6.39 -23.08 6.85
N ILE A 98 -5.40 -22.94 5.97
CA ILE A 98 -5.09 -23.97 4.96
C ILE A 98 -3.97 -24.91 5.40
N ARG A 99 -3.26 -24.62 6.50
CA ARG A 99 -2.12 -25.44 6.95
C ARG A 99 -2.52 -26.88 7.23
N GLY A 100 -1.69 -27.82 6.76
CA GLY A 100 -1.90 -29.26 6.83
C GLY A 100 -2.98 -29.79 5.90
N SER A 101 -3.53 -28.98 4.98
CA SER A 101 -4.64 -29.38 4.09
C SER A 101 -4.20 -29.60 2.64
N GLU A 102 -5.05 -30.26 1.85
CA GLU A 102 -4.87 -30.35 0.39
C GLU A 102 -4.85 -28.97 -0.28
N THR A 103 -5.55 -27.98 0.29
CA THR A 103 -5.57 -26.60 -0.22
C THR A 103 -4.20 -25.94 -0.06
N GLU A 104 -3.45 -26.23 1.01
CA GLU A 104 -2.06 -25.76 1.16
C GLU A 104 -1.17 -26.34 0.07
N ALA A 105 -1.28 -27.65 -0.24
CA ALA A 105 -0.49 -28.26 -1.31
C ALA A 105 -0.74 -27.60 -2.68
N VAL A 106 -2.01 -27.28 -2.99
CA VAL A 106 -2.37 -26.53 -4.21
C VAL A 106 -1.78 -25.12 -4.18
N TYR A 107 -1.96 -24.40 -3.07
CA TYR A 107 -1.42 -23.05 -2.88
C TYR A 107 0.10 -23.01 -3.07
N GLU A 108 0.84 -23.89 -2.39
CA GLU A 108 2.29 -23.99 -2.55
C GLU A 108 2.70 -24.39 -3.97
N GLY A 109 1.91 -25.22 -4.65
CA GLY A 109 2.13 -25.56 -6.06
C GLY A 109 2.16 -24.32 -6.95
N ILE A 110 1.21 -23.40 -6.75
CA ILE A 110 1.15 -22.12 -7.47
C ILE A 110 2.40 -21.29 -7.16
N LEU A 111 2.76 -21.13 -5.88
CA LEU A 111 3.92 -20.30 -5.49
C LEU A 111 5.25 -20.89 -5.98
N ARG A 112 5.40 -22.22 -5.94
CA ARG A 112 6.58 -22.91 -6.48
C ARG A 112 6.69 -22.69 -8.00
N SER A 113 5.59 -22.85 -8.74
CA SER A 113 5.58 -22.61 -10.19
C SER A 113 6.00 -21.18 -10.53
N LEU A 114 5.44 -20.17 -9.85
CA LEU A 114 5.86 -18.77 -10.01
C LEU A 114 7.35 -18.56 -9.72
N SER A 115 7.85 -19.18 -8.66
CA SER A 115 9.26 -19.09 -8.26
C SER A 115 10.22 -19.77 -9.24
N GLU A 116 9.82 -20.90 -9.81
CA GLU A 116 10.58 -21.61 -10.85
C GLU A 116 10.69 -20.75 -12.10
N VAL A 117 9.58 -20.20 -12.61
CA VAL A 117 9.60 -19.32 -13.77
C VAL A 117 10.38 -18.04 -13.48
N TYR A 118 10.27 -17.46 -12.29
CA TYR A 118 11.07 -16.31 -11.88
C TYR A 118 12.57 -16.57 -12.04
N ARG A 119 13.06 -17.75 -11.61
CA ARG A 119 14.48 -18.13 -11.74
C ARG A 119 14.84 -18.43 -13.20
N LEU A 120 13.98 -19.16 -13.90
CA LEU A 120 14.19 -19.57 -15.29
C LEU A 120 14.38 -18.37 -16.23
N LEU A 121 13.61 -17.30 -16.04
CA LEU A 121 13.65 -16.13 -16.91
C LEU A 121 14.77 -15.13 -16.55
N HIS A 122 15.31 -15.18 -15.33
CA HIS A 122 16.21 -14.14 -14.84
C HIS A 122 17.55 -14.12 -15.57
N ASP A 123 18.28 -15.24 -15.61
CA ASP A 123 19.63 -15.28 -16.20
C ASP A 123 19.62 -15.05 -17.73
N PRO A 124 18.69 -15.65 -18.51
CA PRO A 124 18.56 -15.31 -19.94
C PRO A 124 18.29 -13.83 -20.18
N LEU A 125 17.47 -13.20 -19.33
CA LEU A 125 17.19 -11.77 -19.44
C LEU A 125 18.42 -10.92 -19.11
N ILE A 126 19.23 -11.30 -18.12
CA ILE A 126 20.52 -10.64 -17.83
C ILE A 126 21.44 -10.69 -19.05
N ALA A 127 21.54 -11.84 -19.70
CA ALA A 127 22.36 -12.01 -20.89
C ALA A 127 21.87 -11.09 -22.02
N HIS A 128 20.59 -11.12 -22.33
CA HIS A 128 19.99 -10.25 -23.35
C HIS A 128 20.20 -8.76 -23.06
N LEU A 129 19.93 -8.30 -21.83
CA LEU A 129 20.13 -6.90 -21.45
C LEU A 129 21.60 -6.48 -21.51
N SER A 130 22.53 -7.39 -21.20
CA SER A 130 23.96 -7.13 -21.29
C SER A 130 24.46 -7.01 -22.73
N GLU A 131 23.85 -7.74 -23.67
CA GLU A 131 24.13 -7.65 -25.10
C GLU A 131 23.55 -6.36 -25.70
N ARG A 132 22.33 -6.00 -25.29
CA ARG A 132 21.62 -4.80 -25.73
C ARG A 132 22.31 -3.51 -25.26
N ASP A 133 22.71 -3.46 -24.00
CA ASP A 133 23.25 -2.27 -23.34
C ASP A 133 24.69 -2.52 -22.85
N PRO A 134 25.71 -2.62 -23.73
CA PRO A 134 27.07 -2.98 -23.32
C PRO A 134 27.69 -1.96 -22.36
N ARG A 135 28.54 -2.43 -21.44
CA ARG A 135 29.17 -1.59 -20.41
C ARG A 135 30.05 -0.48 -21.02
N PRO A 136 29.77 0.80 -20.73
CA PRO A 136 30.66 1.91 -21.09
C PRO A 136 31.98 1.85 -20.32
N GLU A 137 33.07 2.32 -20.93
CA GLU A 137 34.39 2.37 -20.27
C GLU A 137 34.38 3.21 -18.99
N SER A 138 33.55 4.27 -18.95
CA SER A 138 33.39 5.17 -17.81
C SER A 138 32.67 4.54 -16.60
N MET A 139 31.99 3.40 -16.79
CA MET A 139 31.21 2.75 -15.73
C MET A 139 31.99 1.59 -15.09
N LYS A 140 32.03 1.56 -13.75
CA LYS A 140 32.67 0.46 -13.00
C LYS A 140 31.94 -0.87 -13.26
N PRO A 141 32.65 -2.00 -13.41
CA PRO A 141 32.03 -3.31 -13.66
C PRO A 141 30.94 -3.70 -12.64
N ALA A 142 31.16 -3.42 -11.35
CA ALA A 142 30.19 -3.73 -10.30
C ALA A 142 28.90 -2.90 -10.39
N ASP A 143 29.02 -1.61 -10.76
CA ASP A 143 27.86 -0.73 -10.91
C ASP A 143 27.04 -1.11 -12.15
N TYR A 144 27.72 -1.50 -13.23
CA TYR A 144 27.09 -2.04 -14.43
C TYR A 144 26.32 -3.34 -14.14
N GLN A 145 26.97 -4.33 -13.52
CA GLN A 145 26.33 -5.61 -13.16
C GLN A 145 25.12 -5.38 -12.25
N ARG A 146 25.25 -4.49 -11.25
CA ARG A 146 24.13 -4.13 -10.37
C ARG A 146 22.99 -3.53 -11.19
N THR A 147 23.28 -2.63 -12.13
CA THR A 147 22.26 -1.95 -12.96
C THR A 147 21.52 -2.92 -13.87
N ILE A 148 22.23 -3.82 -14.57
CA ILE A 148 21.62 -4.86 -15.40
C ILE A 148 20.77 -5.81 -14.54
N ALA A 149 21.30 -6.28 -13.41
CA ALA A 149 20.54 -7.12 -12.47
C ALA A 149 19.25 -6.46 -12.01
N ALA A 150 19.33 -5.18 -11.71
CA ALA A 150 18.19 -4.38 -11.31
C ALA A 150 17.12 -4.28 -12.42
N ARG A 151 17.52 -4.11 -13.69
CA ARG A 151 16.62 -4.07 -14.85
C ARG A 151 15.98 -5.44 -15.10
N ALA A 152 16.70 -6.53 -14.92
CA ALA A 152 16.12 -7.87 -14.98
C ALA A 152 15.11 -8.10 -13.84
N PHE A 153 15.41 -7.64 -12.61
CA PHE A 153 14.46 -7.70 -11.50
C PHE A 153 13.20 -6.87 -11.75
N ASP A 154 13.29 -5.73 -12.44
CA ASP A 154 12.08 -4.97 -12.83
C ASP A 154 11.12 -5.84 -13.67
N ALA A 155 11.64 -6.77 -14.50
CA ALA A 155 10.79 -7.67 -15.30
C ALA A 155 10.37 -8.91 -14.52
N THR A 156 11.32 -9.62 -13.90
CA THR A 156 11.01 -10.89 -13.24
C THR A 156 10.15 -10.70 -11.99
N ARG A 157 10.18 -9.52 -11.33
CA ARG A 157 9.32 -9.25 -10.18
C ARG A 157 7.83 -9.38 -10.47
N TYR A 158 7.39 -9.34 -11.73
CA TYR A 158 6.00 -9.56 -12.13
C TYR A 158 5.48 -10.94 -11.71
N LEU A 159 6.38 -11.90 -11.46
CA LEU A 159 6.06 -13.25 -10.99
C LEU A 159 6.01 -13.36 -9.46
N LEU A 160 6.37 -12.31 -8.71
CA LEU A 160 6.39 -12.38 -7.25
C LEU A 160 4.96 -12.36 -6.69
N PRO A 161 4.55 -13.38 -5.94
CA PRO A 161 3.23 -13.42 -5.29
C PRO A 161 3.17 -12.41 -4.14
N LEU A 162 1.96 -11.94 -3.83
CA LEU A 162 1.67 -11.17 -2.62
C LEU A 162 2.07 -11.92 -1.32
N ALA A 163 2.20 -13.25 -1.38
CA ALA A 163 2.73 -14.12 -0.35
C ALA A 163 4.23 -14.00 -0.08
N ALA A 164 5.00 -13.40 -0.99
CA ALA A 164 6.45 -13.28 -0.86
C ALA A 164 6.82 -12.53 0.43
N LYS A 165 7.85 -13.02 1.13
CA LYS A 165 8.29 -12.41 2.40
C LYS A 165 9.20 -11.20 2.17
N THR A 166 8.97 -10.17 2.96
CA THR A 166 9.60 -8.85 2.84
C THR A 166 9.76 -8.19 4.21
N ASN A 167 10.46 -7.06 4.23
CA ASN A 167 10.74 -6.29 5.45
C ASN A 167 10.39 -4.82 5.23
N VAL A 168 9.92 -4.16 6.30
CA VAL A 168 9.59 -2.73 6.31
C VAL A 168 10.18 -2.10 7.57
N GLY A 169 10.92 -1.00 7.42
CA GLY A 169 11.31 -0.14 8.54
C GLY A 169 10.47 1.12 8.54
N GLN A 170 9.89 1.49 9.69
CA GLN A 170 9.09 2.69 9.88
C GLN A 170 9.58 3.57 11.03
N VAL A 171 9.41 4.88 10.87
CA VAL A 171 9.40 5.89 11.92
C VAL A 171 8.02 6.53 11.92
N VAL A 172 7.39 6.60 13.10
CA VAL A 172 6.00 7.02 13.19
C VAL A 172 5.72 7.67 14.55
N SER A 173 4.80 8.64 14.60
CA SER A 173 4.34 9.17 15.87
C SER A 173 3.56 8.11 16.64
N ILE A 174 3.58 8.19 17.97
CA ILE A 174 2.83 7.23 18.79
C ILE A 174 1.32 7.34 18.51
N ARG A 175 0.80 8.53 18.18
CA ARG A 175 -0.59 8.71 17.73
C ARG A 175 -0.93 7.89 16.48
N THR A 176 -0.10 8.00 15.45
CA THR A 176 -0.33 7.26 14.21
C THR A 176 -0.15 5.77 14.42
N LEU A 177 0.80 5.36 15.28
CA LEU A 177 0.98 3.96 15.65
C LEU A 177 -0.27 3.36 16.31
N GLU A 178 -0.96 4.09 17.20
CA GLU A 178 -2.22 3.64 17.81
C GLU A 178 -3.26 3.31 16.74
N LYS A 179 -3.48 4.25 15.81
CA LYS A 179 -4.44 4.11 14.71
C LYS A 179 -4.05 2.97 13.77
N GLN A 180 -2.76 2.82 13.49
CA GLN A 180 -2.23 1.72 12.70
C GLN A 180 -2.51 0.38 13.39
N ILE A 181 -2.25 0.25 14.70
CA ILE A 181 -2.55 -0.95 15.48
C ILE A 181 -4.06 -1.24 15.47
N THR A 182 -4.91 -0.26 15.75
CA THR A 182 -6.37 -0.41 15.68
C THR A 182 -6.82 -0.92 14.31
N ARG A 183 -6.32 -0.33 13.22
CA ARG A 183 -6.63 -0.75 11.85
C ARG A 183 -6.18 -2.19 11.55
N LEU A 184 -5.00 -2.57 12.04
CA LEU A 184 -4.46 -3.92 11.87
C LEU A 184 -5.29 -4.95 12.64
N LEU A 185 -5.64 -4.66 13.90
CA LEU A 185 -6.50 -5.52 14.72
C LEU A 185 -7.92 -5.66 14.16
N SER A 186 -8.44 -4.63 13.50
CA SER A 186 -9.73 -4.65 12.81
C SER A 186 -9.72 -5.34 11.44
N SER A 187 -8.56 -5.79 10.96
CA SER A 187 -8.45 -6.39 9.63
C SER A 187 -9.18 -7.73 9.53
N GLN A 188 -9.74 -8.03 8.36
CA GLN A 188 -10.25 -9.38 8.04
C GLN A 188 -9.13 -10.40 7.81
N LEU A 189 -7.92 -9.94 7.48
CA LEU A 189 -6.75 -10.80 7.27
C LEU A 189 -6.07 -11.18 8.59
N PRO A 190 -6.00 -12.48 8.94
CA PRO A 190 -5.30 -12.98 10.12
C PRO A 190 -3.86 -12.48 10.26
N GLU A 191 -3.06 -12.40 9.18
CA GLU A 191 -1.67 -11.90 9.25
C GLU A 191 -1.61 -10.47 9.79
N LEU A 192 -2.53 -9.59 9.35
CA LEU A 192 -2.55 -8.20 9.82
C LEU A 192 -2.95 -8.11 11.28
N ARG A 193 -3.90 -8.92 11.75
CA ARG A 193 -4.26 -8.97 13.16
C ARG A 193 -3.10 -9.42 14.02
N ALA A 194 -2.39 -10.47 13.59
CA ALA A 194 -1.19 -10.97 14.27
C ALA A 194 -0.10 -9.89 14.34
N ILE A 195 0.15 -9.15 13.26
CA ILE A 195 1.09 -8.02 13.27
C ILE A 195 0.63 -6.93 14.24
N GLY A 196 -0.68 -6.65 14.33
CA GLY A 196 -1.24 -5.71 15.30
C GLY A 196 -0.98 -6.13 16.76
N ASP A 197 -1.14 -7.41 17.07
CA ASP A 197 -0.83 -7.98 18.39
C ASP A 197 0.67 -7.94 18.70
N ASP A 198 1.51 -8.31 17.72
CA ASP A 198 2.97 -8.24 17.84
C ASP A 198 3.45 -6.81 18.06
N LEU A 199 2.85 -5.82 17.39
CA LEU A 199 3.14 -4.41 17.59
C LEU A 199 2.80 -3.93 18.99
N LYS A 200 1.63 -4.32 19.52
CA LYS A 200 1.25 -3.98 20.90
C LYS A 200 2.26 -4.53 21.89
N GLU A 201 2.66 -5.77 21.68
CA GLU A 201 3.60 -6.43 22.55
C GLU A 201 5.01 -5.83 22.44
N ALA A 202 5.46 -5.47 21.23
CA ALA A 202 6.71 -4.74 21.01
C ALA A 202 6.72 -3.37 21.73
N CYS A 203 5.61 -2.63 21.70
CA CYS A 203 5.48 -1.34 22.38
C CYS A 203 5.51 -1.44 23.91
N ARG A 204 5.20 -2.62 24.46
CA ARG A 204 5.18 -2.92 25.91
C ARG A 204 6.50 -3.49 26.43
N ARG A 205 7.48 -3.70 25.56
CA ARG A 205 8.82 -4.19 25.92
C ARG A 205 9.87 -3.08 25.75
N PRO A 206 10.99 -3.14 26.49
CA PRO A 206 12.15 -2.31 26.20
C PRO A 206 12.63 -2.50 24.74
N PRO A 207 13.07 -1.44 24.06
CA PRO A 207 13.57 -1.55 22.69
C PRO A 207 14.89 -2.29 22.61
N VAL A 208 15.18 -2.87 21.43
CA VAL A 208 16.50 -3.42 21.12
C VAL A 208 17.54 -2.29 21.15
N ASN A 209 18.65 -2.48 21.90
CA ASN A 209 19.75 -1.51 22.02
C ASN A 209 21.07 -2.01 21.41
N LEU A 210 21.00 -2.79 20.33
CA LEU A 210 22.17 -3.39 19.70
C LEU A 210 23.24 -2.35 19.31
N TRP A 211 22.84 -1.17 18.82
CA TRP A 211 23.79 -0.10 18.49
C TRP A 211 24.52 0.42 19.74
N GLY A 212 23.82 0.60 20.85
CA GLY A 212 24.44 1.02 22.11
C GLY A 212 25.40 -0.05 22.63
N GLU A 213 24.98 -1.31 22.63
CA GLU A 213 25.81 -2.45 23.03
C GLU A 213 27.10 -2.56 22.21
N LEU A 214 27.01 -2.41 20.88
CA LEU A 214 28.17 -2.38 19.99
C LEU A 214 29.11 -1.20 20.25
N ASN A 215 28.60 -0.09 20.80
CA ASN A 215 29.38 1.07 21.24
C ASN A 215 29.86 0.96 22.70
N GLY A 216 29.68 -0.20 23.35
CA GLY A 216 30.09 -0.41 24.75
C GLY A 216 29.17 0.25 25.77
N GLN A 217 27.96 0.69 25.39
CA GLN A 217 26.97 1.19 26.33
C GLN A 217 26.32 0.02 27.06
N THR A 218 26.54 -0.09 28.37
CA THR A 218 25.98 -1.14 29.23
C THR A 218 24.54 -0.88 29.67
N ALA A 219 24.02 0.33 29.47
CA ALA A 219 22.65 0.72 29.84
C ALA A 219 21.88 1.20 28.60
N GLY A 220 20.87 0.44 28.20
CA GLY A 220 19.87 0.87 27.21
C GLY A 220 18.67 1.56 27.85
N LEU A 221 17.69 1.95 27.04
CA LEU A 221 16.37 2.28 27.56
C LEU A 221 15.76 1.01 28.16
N ASN A 222 15.69 0.93 29.49
CA ASN A 222 15.07 -0.20 30.20
C ASN A 222 13.55 -0.07 30.33
N GLU A 223 12.96 0.93 29.69
CA GLU A 223 11.52 1.21 29.74
C GLU A 223 10.86 0.93 28.38
N PRO A 224 9.59 0.48 28.38
CA PRO A 224 8.82 0.32 27.16
C PRO A 224 8.66 1.61 26.35
N LEU A 225 8.50 1.46 25.03
CA LEU A 225 8.41 2.59 24.10
C LEU A 225 7.09 3.38 24.24
N ALA A 226 5.95 2.69 24.20
CA ALA A 226 4.61 3.30 24.22
C ALA A 226 3.59 2.38 24.91
N PRO A 227 3.80 2.03 26.19
CA PRO A 227 3.03 0.99 26.88
C PRO A 227 1.58 1.38 27.14
N THR A 228 1.31 2.66 27.43
CA THR A 228 -0.04 3.15 27.76
C THR A 228 -0.89 3.14 26.50
N LEU A 229 -0.32 3.62 25.39
CA LEU A 229 -0.98 3.62 24.09
C LEU A 229 -1.27 2.20 23.58
N ALA A 230 -0.28 1.30 23.64
CA ALA A 230 -0.46 -0.09 23.24
C ALA A 230 -1.58 -0.80 24.03
N ARG A 231 -1.78 -0.45 25.30
CA ARG A 231 -2.85 -0.99 26.13
C ARG A 231 -4.24 -0.59 25.63
N HIS A 232 -4.39 0.64 25.14
CA HIS A 232 -5.67 1.19 24.72
C HIS A 232 -5.99 0.94 23.25
N ALA A 233 -4.98 0.69 22.41
CA ALA A 233 -5.18 0.28 21.03
C ALA A 233 -5.96 -1.06 20.97
N LYS A 234 -7.19 -0.99 20.46
CA LYS A 234 -8.13 -2.11 20.32
C LYS A 234 -8.69 -2.14 18.92
N ALA A 235 -9.24 -3.28 18.52
CA ALA A 235 -10.03 -3.37 17.30
C ALA A 235 -11.25 -2.44 17.38
N SER A 236 -11.53 -1.76 16.29
CA SER A 236 -12.72 -0.95 16.06
C SER A 236 -13.80 -1.81 15.37
N PRO A 237 -14.99 -2.02 15.99
CA PRO A 237 -16.11 -2.73 15.37
C PRO A 237 -16.57 -2.09 14.05
N TYR A 238 -16.41 -0.76 13.95
CA TYR A 238 -16.67 -0.02 12.74
C TYR A 238 -15.74 -0.49 11.60
N GLN A 239 -14.43 -0.49 11.83
CA GLN A 239 -13.45 -0.87 10.81
C GLN A 239 -13.49 -2.37 10.46
N GLU A 240 -13.90 -3.23 11.41
CA GLU A 240 -14.10 -4.67 11.17
C GLU A 240 -15.22 -4.96 10.17
N SER A 241 -16.31 -4.21 10.28
CA SER A 241 -17.57 -4.51 9.57
C SER A 241 -17.78 -3.69 8.30
N VAL A 242 -17.30 -2.45 8.23
CA VAL A 242 -17.70 -1.46 7.20
C VAL A 242 -17.50 -1.95 5.76
N TYR A 243 -16.37 -2.59 5.44
CA TYR A 243 -16.13 -3.07 4.07
C TYR A 243 -16.96 -4.32 3.72
N ALA A 244 -17.28 -5.16 4.71
CA ALA A 244 -18.16 -6.31 4.50
C ALA A 244 -19.62 -5.86 4.30
N ASP A 245 -20.05 -4.87 5.09
CA ASP A 245 -21.37 -4.24 4.99
C ASP A 245 -21.54 -3.55 3.64
N LEU A 246 -20.56 -2.73 3.24
CA LEU A 246 -20.52 -2.09 1.93
C LEU A 246 -20.48 -3.10 0.79
N SER A 247 -19.71 -4.19 0.90
CA SER A 247 -19.66 -5.24 -0.14
C SER A 247 -21.02 -5.91 -0.33
N ARG A 248 -21.77 -6.18 0.75
CA ARG A 248 -23.13 -6.75 0.64
C ARG A 248 -24.09 -5.74 0.02
N HIS A 249 -24.08 -4.50 0.50
CA HIS A 249 -24.89 -3.42 -0.04
C HIS A 249 -24.63 -3.20 -1.54
N ALA A 250 -23.36 -3.12 -1.95
CA ALA A 250 -22.95 -2.94 -3.34
C ALA A 250 -23.48 -4.06 -4.25
N LYS A 251 -23.43 -5.32 -3.80
CA LYS A 251 -24.00 -6.47 -4.54
C LYS A 251 -25.50 -6.35 -4.78
N ASP A 252 -26.23 -5.75 -3.85
CA ASP A 252 -27.67 -5.61 -3.94
C ASP A 252 -28.07 -4.40 -4.81
N VAL A 253 -27.47 -3.23 -4.58
CA VAL A 253 -27.82 -2.00 -5.31
C VAL A 253 -27.28 -1.96 -6.73
N LEU A 254 -26.22 -2.71 -7.04
CA LEU A 254 -25.67 -2.81 -8.40
C LEU A 254 -26.21 -4.02 -9.17
N ARG A 255 -27.09 -4.84 -8.56
CA ARG A 255 -27.64 -6.03 -9.22
C ARG A 255 -28.40 -5.63 -10.49
N GLY A 256 -28.09 -6.29 -11.59
CA GLY A 256 -28.78 -6.05 -12.88
C GLY A 256 -28.33 -4.79 -13.62
N THR A 257 -27.39 -4.01 -13.07
CA THR A 257 -26.77 -2.87 -13.78
C THR A 257 -25.74 -3.33 -14.81
N GLY A 258 -25.28 -4.58 -14.73
CA GLY A 258 -24.17 -5.12 -15.53
C GLY A 258 -22.80 -4.81 -14.95
N LEU A 259 -22.69 -4.02 -13.87
CA LEU A 259 -21.40 -3.72 -13.22
C LEU A 259 -20.81 -4.91 -12.45
N ASP A 260 -21.61 -5.95 -12.23
CA ASP A 260 -21.20 -7.26 -11.72
C ASP A 260 -20.53 -8.15 -12.78
N GLN A 261 -20.53 -7.74 -14.05
CA GLN A 261 -20.02 -8.49 -15.20
C GLN A 261 -18.85 -7.75 -15.86
N PRO A 262 -17.60 -8.21 -15.71
CA PRO A 262 -16.42 -7.53 -16.25
C PRO A 262 -16.46 -7.25 -17.76
N ASP A 263 -17.10 -8.12 -18.54
CA ASP A 263 -17.30 -8.01 -19.98
C ASP A 263 -18.21 -6.83 -20.38
N ARG A 264 -18.99 -6.28 -19.44
CA ARG A 264 -19.90 -5.15 -19.68
C ARG A 264 -19.32 -3.80 -19.31
N TRP A 265 -18.10 -3.73 -18.79
CA TRP A 265 -17.49 -2.46 -18.38
C TRP A 265 -17.08 -1.57 -19.56
N GLY A 266 -17.08 -2.09 -20.78
CA GLY A 266 -16.65 -1.38 -21.98
C GLY A 266 -15.13 -1.36 -22.14
N GLU A 267 -14.65 -0.46 -23.00
CA GLU A 267 -13.21 -0.22 -23.16
C GLU A 267 -12.65 0.43 -21.90
N VAL A 268 -11.58 -0.15 -21.36
CA VAL A 268 -10.95 0.31 -20.12
C VAL A 268 -9.58 0.88 -20.47
N GLU A 269 -9.42 2.20 -20.28
CA GLU A 269 -8.12 2.84 -20.40
C GLU A 269 -7.26 2.58 -19.15
N SER A 270 -5.93 2.64 -19.29
CA SER A 270 -5.03 2.51 -18.13
C SER A 270 -5.14 3.70 -17.18
N VAL A 271 -5.37 4.91 -17.71
CA VAL A 271 -5.57 6.14 -16.90
C VAL A 271 -6.78 6.90 -17.45
N GLU A 272 -7.78 7.11 -16.59
CA GLU A 272 -8.91 7.99 -16.88
C GLU A 272 -8.90 9.19 -15.92
N LEU A 273 -9.03 10.40 -16.47
CA LEU A 273 -9.31 11.61 -15.68
C LEU A 273 -10.82 11.82 -15.60
N ILE A 274 -11.39 11.64 -14.41
CA ILE A 274 -12.83 11.72 -14.16
C ILE A 274 -13.29 13.19 -14.12
N ASP A 275 -14.44 13.46 -14.72
CA ASP A 275 -15.08 14.78 -14.66
C ASP A 275 -15.37 15.22 -13.22
N PRO A 276 -15.24 16.51 -12.89
CA PRO A 276 -15.81 17.06 -11.66
C PRO A 276 -17.30 16.70 -11.55
N HIS A 277 -17.72 16.34 -10.36
CA HIS A 277 -19.08 15.93 -10.05
C HIS A 277 -19.42 16.32 -8.61
N ASP A 278 -20.69 16.19 -8.25
CA ASP A 278 -21.18 16.58 -6.93
C ASP A 278 -20.49 15.76 -5.82
N PRO A 279 -20.12 16.37 -4.66
CA PRO A 279 -19.47 15.65 -3.57
C PRO A 279 -20.28 14.45 -3.02
N LEU A 280 -21.62 14.51 -3.05
CA LEU A 280 -22.45 13.37 -2.64
C LEU A 280 -22.29 12.19 -3.61
N ASP A 281 -22.30 12.46 -4.91
CA ASP A 281 -22.04 11.45 -5.93
C ASP A 281 -20.63 10.88 -5.77
N GLU A 282 -19.65 11.73 -5.47
CA GLU A 282 -18.26 11.32 -5.29
C GLU A 282 -18.11 10.35 -4.11
N VAL A 283 -18.67 10.69 -2.94
CA VAL A 283 -18.60 9.85 -1.73
C VAL A 283 -19.25 8.49 -2.01
N VAL A 284 -20.49 8.48 -2.51
CA VAL A 284 -21.22 7.24 -2.79
C VAL A 284 -20.49 6.38 -3.81
N THR A 285 -20.02 6.99 -4.90
CA THR A 285 -19.24 6.28 -5.93
C THR A 285 -17.95 5.70 -5.36
N THR A 286 -17.23 6.47 -4.52
CA THR A 286 -15.96 6.02 -3.93
C THR A 286 -16.16 4.86 -2.94
N LEU A 287 -17.25 4.88 -2.15
CA LEU A 287 -17.62 3.80 -1.25
C LEU A 287 -17.89 2.49 -2.01
N LEU A 288 -18.66 2.56 -3.10
CA LEU A 288 -18.92 1.40 -3.97
C LEU A 288 -17.66 0.94 -4.71
N TYR A 289 -16.85 1.89 -5.18
CA TYR A 289 -15.62 1.64 -5.90
C TYR A 289 -14.67 0.77 -5.06
N ARG A 290 -14.49 1.08 -3.76
CA ARG A 290 -13.60 0.32 -2.86
C ARG A 290 -13.94 -1.17 -2.76
N VAL A 291 -15.22 -1.51 -2.83
CA VAL A 291 -15.73 -2.88 -2.57
C VAL A 291 -16.16 -3.63 -3.84
N THR A 292 -15.94 -3.03 -5.01
CA THR A 292 -16.24 -3.64 -6.32
C THR A 292 -14.96 -3.71 -7.17
N GLN A 293 -15.10 -4.17 -8.42
CA GLN A 293 -14.01 -4.18 -9.42
C GLN A 293 -14.35 -3.32 -10.65
N ALA A 294 -15.50 -2.64 -10.63
CA ALA A 294 -15.98 -1.85 -11.75
C ALA A 294 -15.20 -0.52 -11.85
N PRO A 295 -15.01 0.03 -13.07
CA PRO A 295 -14.42 1.34 -13.26
C PRO A 295 -15.23 2.45 -12.57
N TYR A 296 -14.54 3.49 -12.10
CA TYR A 296 -15.15 4.61 -11.39
C TYR A 296 -16.20 5.33 -12.24
N ARG A 297 -15.90 5.59 -13.52
CA ARG A 297 -16.82 6.26 -14.43
C ARG A 297 -18.15 5.53 -14.57
N THR A 298 -18.11 4.19 -14.65
CA THR A 298 -19.32 3.38 -14.82
C THR A 298 -20.14 3.35 -13.54
N LEU A 299 -19.49 3.27 -12.38
CA LEU A 299 -20.15 3.42 -11.07
C LEU A 299 -20.79 4.80 -10.93
N LEU A 300 -20.06 5.88 -11.25
CA LEU A 300 -20.54 7.25 -11.17
C LEU A 300 -21.79 7.46 -12.04
N SER A 301 -21.81 6.86 -13.24
CA SER A 301 -22.95 6.96 -14.16
C SER A 301 -24.22 6.35 -13.56
N VAL A 302 -24.10 5.23 -12.83
CA VAL A 302 -25.23 4.62 -12.11
C VAL A 302 -25.65 5.47 -10.90
N VAL A 303 -24.67 5.96 -10.13
CA VAL A 303 -24.93 6.76 -8.92
C VAL A 303 -25.62 8.10 -9.24
N LYS A 304 -25.30 8.73 -10.37
CA LYS A 304 -25.96 9.97 -10.80
C LYS A 304 -27.46 9.82 -11.03
N GLU A 305 -27.89 8.64 -11.46
CA GLU A 305 -29.31 8.31 -11.68
C GLU A 305 -30.04 7.87 -10.39
N TRP A 306 -29.32 7.73 -9.27
CA TRP A 306 -29.93 7.37 -7.99
C TRP A 306 -30.67 8.55 -7.36
N SER A 307 -31.75 8.22 -6.67
CA SER A 307 -32.43 9.14 -5.76
C SER A 307 -31.55 9.49 -4.55
N ASP A 308 -31.80 10.66 -3.95
CA ASP A 308 -31.11 11.08 -2.72
C ASP A 308 -31.24 10.04 -1.60
N LYS A 309 -32.37 9.32 -1.54
CA LYS A 309 -32.58 8.26 -0.57
C LYS A 309 -31.60 7.10 -0.75
N GLN A 310 -31.37 6.64 -1.98
CA GLN A 310 -30.39 5.57 -2.26
C GLN A 310 -28.95 6.00 -1.92
N LYS A 311 -28.61 7.27 -2.19
CA LYS A 311 -27.31 7.86 -1.82
C LYS A 311 -27.14 7.92 -0.30
N GLN A 312 -28.16 8.40 0.42
CA GLN A 312 -28.19 8.43 1.89
C GLN A 312 -28.10 7.03 2.50
N ASP A 313 -28.82 6.05 1.96
CA ASP A 313 -28.78 4.67 2.45
C ASP A 313 -27.38 4.06 2.31
N THR A 314 -26.66 4.40 1.23
CA THR A 314 -25.27 3.95 1.04
C THR A 314 -24.33 4.58 2.06
N ILE A 315 -24.50 5.87 2.38
CA ILE A 315 -23.72 6.54 3.44
C ILE A 315 -24.05 5.95 4.80
N GLU A 316 -25.32 5.69 5.09
CA GLU A 316 -25.76 5.10 6.36
C GLU A 316 -25.12 3.72 6.57
N VAL A 317 -25.06 2.87 5.53
CA VAL A 317 -24.32 1.60 5.59
C VAL A 317 -22.85 1.82 5.98
N ALA A 318 -22.22 2.86 5.44
CA ALA A 318 -20.83 3.20 5.71
C ALA A 318 -20.59 3.89 7.06
N THR A 319 -21.62 4.29 7.81
CA THR A 319 -21.48 5.03 9.09
C THR A 319 -22.22 4.40 10.26
N ARG A 320 -23.16 3.48 10.06
CA ARG A 320 -24.05 2.94 11.11
C ARG A 320 -23.35 2.29 12.30
N GLN A 321 -22.16 1.71 12.10
CA GLN A 321 -21.37 1.08 13.17
C GLN A 321 -20.31 2.03 13.77
N ARG A 322 -20.23 3.26 13.28
CA ARG A 322 -19.20 4.22 13.68
C ARG A 322 -19.43 4.69 15.12
N GLY A 323 -18.44 4.46 15.99
CA GLY A 323 -18.44 4.98 17.35
C GLY A 323 -18.11 6.48 17.41
N PRO A 324 -18.28 7.10 18.59
CA PRO A 324 -18.03 8.54 18.78
C PRO A 324 -16.58 8.94 18.54
N TYR A 325 -15.63 8.03 18.73
CA TYR A 325 -14.18 8.27 18.60
C TYR A 325 -13.57 7.68 17.32
N ASP A 326 -14.37 6.99 16.49
CA ASP A 326 -13.90 6.44 15.23
C ASP A 326 -13.76 7.53 14.15
N GLU A 327 -12.63 7.53 13.44
CA GLU A 327 -12.47 8.33 12.21
C GLU A 327 -13.28 7.71 11.08
N LEU A 328 -13.79 8.54 10.16
CA LEU A 328 -14.39 8.05 8.92
C LEU A 328 -13.34 7.30 8.09
N ILE A 329 -13.78 6.25 7.40
CA ILE A 329 -12.93 5.55 6.42
C ILE A 329 -12.48 6.49 5.29
N LYS A 330 -11.36 6.16 4.65
CA LYS A 330 -10.67 7.03 3.70
C LYS A 330 -11.51 7.39 2.47
N GLU A 331 -12.49 6.57 2.13
CA GLU A 331 -13.42 6.76 1.01
C GLU A 331 -14.27 8.03 1.15
N PHE A 332 -14.42 8.57 2.37
CA PHE A 332 -15.09 9.86 2.62
C PHE A 332 -14.24 11.08 2.28
N ARG A 333 -12.94 10.92 2.00
CA ARG A 333 -12.06 12.02 1.58
C ARG A 333 -12.38 12.36 0.12
N CYS A 334 -13.18 13.41 -0.07
CA CYS A 334 -13.73 13.84 -1.36
C CYS A 334 -13.50 15.34 -1.64
N GLY A 335 -13.88 15.82 -2.82
CA GLY A 335 -13.78 17.23 -3.21
C GLY A 335 -12.47 17.59 -3.92
N TYR A 336 -11.72 16.61 -4.41
CA TYR A 336 -10.49 16.84 -5.17
C TYR A 336 -10.80 17.20 -6.62
N SER A 337 -10.07 18.16 -7.18
CA SER A 337 -10.27 18.62 -8.56
C SER A 337 -9.78 17.63 -9.62
N PHE A 338 -8.83 16.75 -9.28
CA PHE A 338 -8.30 15.75 -10.19
C PHE A 338 -8.46 14.35 -9.59
N ASN A 339 -9.34 13.58 -10.22
CA ASN A 339 -9.62 12.20 -9.86
C ASN A 339 -9.16 11.31 -11.01
N PHE A 340 -8.08 10.56 -10.79
CA PHE A 340 -7.55 9.60 -11.77
C PHE A 340 -7.97 8.19 -11.38
N ASP A 341 -8.81 7.54 -12.20
CA ASP A 341 -9.03 6.10 -12.11
C ASP A 341 -7.93 5.41 -12.93
N ILE A 342 -7.11 4.61 -12.25
CA ILE A 342 -5.91 4.03 -12.83
C ILE A 342 -5.93 2.52 -12.73
N LEU A 343 -5.71 1.84 -13.85
CA LEU A 343 -5.49 0.40 -13.95
C LEU A 343 -4.05 0.13 -14.39
N MET A 344 -3.28 -0.54 -13.52
CA MET A 344 -1.87 -0.88 -13.76
C MET A 344 -1.48 -2.17 -13.03
N ASP A 345 -0.32 -2.76 -13.34
CA ASP A 345 0.20 -3.89 -12.55
C ASP A 345 0.45 -3.54 -11.08
N ILE A 346 0.31 -4.52 -10.19
CA ILE A 346 0.49 -4.35 -8.74
C ILE A 346 1.89 -3.85 -8.40
N GLY A 347 2.91 -4.24 -9.16
CA GLY A 347 4.29 -3.78 -8.96
C GLY A 347 4.44 -2.26 -9.14
N ALA A 348 3.87 -1.74 -10.22
CA ALA A 348 3.80 -0.31 -10.52
C ALA A 348 2.97 0.45 -9.49
N TRP A 349 1.80 -0.11 -9.12
CA TRP A 349 0.95 0.51 -8.11
C TRP A 349 1.67 0.62 -6.77
N ARG A 350 2.36 -0.43 -6.30
CA ARG A 350 3.13 -0.38 -5.06
C ARG A 350 4.20 0.71 -5.09
N ASP A 351 4.82 0.93 -6.25
CA ASP A 351 5.82 1.97 -6.42
C ASP A 351 5.23 3.38 -6.41
N MET A 352 4.04 3.56 -6.99
CA MET A 352 3.29 4.83 -6.92
C MET A 352 2.66 5.08 -5.55
N HIS A 353 2.25 4.02 -4.84
CA HIS A 353 1.55 4.08 -3.56
C HIS A 353 2.34 4.83 -2.49
N ARG A 354 3.68 4.85 -2.62
CA ARG A 354 4.59 5.67 -1.82
C ARG A 354 4.43 7.20 -2.00
N HIS A 355 3.61 7.67 -2.93
CA HIS A 355 3.26 9.08 -3.07
C HIS A 355 2.11 9.43 -2.12
N ARG A 356 2.44 9.92 -0.93
CA ARG A 356 1.50 10.00 0.21
C ARG A 356 0.66 11.26 0.28
N ARG A 357 1.01 12.32 -0.46
CA ARG A 357 0.28 13.60 -0.44
C ARG A 357 -0.94 13.60 -1.39
N CYS A 358 -1.58 12.44 -1.55
CA CYS A 358 -2.85 12.30 -2.27
C CYS A 358 -3.75 11.28 -1.56
N GLN A 359 -5.03 11.20 -1.96
CA GLN A 359 -5.89 10.12 -1.50
C GLN A 359 -5.86 8.98 -2.49
N GLN A 360 -5.58 7.78 -1.99
CA GLN A 360 -5.51 6.57 -2.79
C GLN A 360 -6.54 5.56 -2.29
N VAL A 361 -7.50 5.23 -3.15
CA VAL A 361 -8.51 4.21 -2.90
C VAL A 361 -8.26 3.07 -3.87
N GLN A 362 -7.72 1.96 -3.38
CA GLN A 362 -7.44 0.76 -4.15
C GLN A 362 -8.65 -0.18 -4.14
N GLN A 363 -8.98 -0.83 -5.25
CA GLN A 363 -9.90 -1.98 -5.25
C GLN A 363 -9.18 -3.24 -4.77
N ASN A 364 -9.89 -4.27 -4.30
CA ASN A 364 -9.23 -5.50 -3.86
C ASN A 364 -8.43 -6.17 -5.01
N PHE A 365 -7.30 -6.79 -4.69
CA PHE A 365 -6.52 -7.52 -5.69
C PHE A 365 -7.34 -8.64 -6.32
N THR A 366 -7.22 -8.78 -7.64
CA THR A 366 -8.02 -9.70 -8.42
C THR A 366 -7.24 -10.18 -9.65
N THR A 367 -7.69 -11.28 -10.22
CA THR A 367 -7.21 -11.79 -11.51
C THR A 367 -8.03 -11.27 -12.70
N VAL A 368 -9.17 -10.63 -12.43
CA VAL A 368 -10.18 -10.23 -13.43
C VAL A 368 -9.63 -9.27 -14.49
N HIS A 369 -8.73 -8.38 -14.11
CA HIS A 369 -8.15 -7.39 -15.02
C HIS A 369 -7.02 -7.94 -15.90
N GLY A 370 -6.68 -9.24 -15.75
CA GLY A 370 -5.52 -9.83 -16.40
C GLY A 370 -4.19 -9.29 -15.86
N TYR A 371 -3.14 -9.48 -16.65
CA TYR A 371 -1.77 -9.11 -16.29
C TYR A 371 -1.07 -8.40 -17.44
N ASP A 372 0.00 -7.67 -17.12
CA ASP A 372 0.89 -7.04 -18.10
C ASP A 372 2.08 -7.93 -18.43
N VAL A 373 2.60 -7.81 -19.65
CA VAL A 373 3.82 -8.49 -20.09
C VAL A 373 4.96 -7.47 -20.13
N PRO A 374 6.03 -7.65 -19.32
CA PRO A 374 7.22 -6.81 -19.39
C PRO A 374 7.81 -6.69 -20.80
N PRO A 375 8.02 -5.49 -21.36
CA PRO A 375 8.66 -5.31 -22.67
C PRO A 375 10.03 -5.99 -22.79
N PRO A 376 10.91 -5.96 -21.77
CA PRO A 376 12.20 -6.66 -21.85
C PRO A 376 12.08 -8.19 -22.05
N LEU A 377 10.97 -8.81 -21.63
CA LEU A 377 10.74 -10.24 -21.90
C LEU A 377 10.35 -10.47 -23.36
N VAL A 378 9.58 -9.56 -23.97
CA VAL A 378 9.23 -9.64 -25.39
C VAL A 378 10.47 -9.44 -26.25
N GLU A 379 11.29 -8.44 -25.93
CA GLU A 379 12.55 -8.14 -26.64
C GLU A 379 13.53 -9.31 -26.57
N ALA A 380 13.57 -10.02 -25.45
CA ALA A 380 14.40 -11.20 -25.25
C ALA A 380 13.80 -12.50 -25.84
N GLY A 381 12.57 -12.48 -26.36
CA GLY A 381 11.86 -13.67 -26.84
C GLY A 381 11.46 -14.65 -25.73
N LEU A 382 11.31 -14.16 -24.50
CA LEU A 382 10.99 -14.93 -23.28
C LEU A 382 9.53 -14.76 -22.84
N ASP A 383 8.73 -14.03 -23.60
CA ASP A 383 7.35 -13.70 -23.20
C ASP A 383 6.39 -14.88 -23.31
N GLN A 384 6.71 -15.89 -24.13
CA GLN A 384 5.87 -17.08 -24.27
C GLN A 384 5.81 -17.89 -22.96
N GLU A 385 6.96 -18.20 -22.36
CA GLU A 385 7.06 -18.89 -21.08
C GLU A 385 6.37 -18.09 -19.96
N TYR A 386 6.56 -16.77 -19.97
CA TYR A 386 5.90 -15.87 -19.02
C TYR A 386 4.36 -15.93 -19.15
N ARG A 387 3.83 -15.79 -20.37
CA ARG A 387 2.37 -15.83 -20.62
C ARG A 387 1.78 -17.18 -20.23
N GLN A 388 2.43 -18.28 -20.60
CA GLN A 388 1.98 -19.63 -20.24
C GLN A 388 1.89 -19.80 -18.73
N ALA A 389 2.91 -19.34 -17.99
CA ALA A 389 2.92 -19.40 -16.54
C ALA A 389 1.81 -18.54 -15.92
N MET A 390 1.69 -17.28 -16.35
CA MET A 390 0.67 -16.36 -15.81
C MET A 390 -0.76 -16.81 -16.14
N ASP A 391 -1.00 -17.39 -17.32
CA ASP A 391 -2.30 -17.97 -17.69
C ASP A 391 -2.64 -19.21 -16.89
N ALA A 392 -1.66 -20.08 -16.61
CA ALA A 392 -1.85 -21.24 -15.73
C ALA A 392 -2.15 -20.80 -14.30
N VAL A 393 -1.32 -19.91 -13.75
CA VAL A 393 -1.49 -19.35 -12.41
C VAL A 393 -2.82 -18.63 -12.26
N ARG A 394 -3.29 -17.89 -13.28
CA ARG A 394 -4.63 -17.29 -13.27
C ARG A 394 -5.71 -18.33 -13.01
N ARG A 395 -5.70 -19.43 -13.78
CA ARG A 395 -6.69 -20.51 -13.65
C ARG A 395 -6.62 -21.17 -12.28
N ASP A 396 -5.40 -21.43 -11.80
CA ASP A 396 -5.20 -22.09 -10.50
C ASP A 396 -5.63 -21.20 -9.34
N ILE A 397 -5.37 -19.89 -9.40
CA ILE A 397 -5.86 -18.91 -8.42
C ILE A 397 -7.39 -18.83 -8.43
N GLU A 398 -8.03 -18.88 -9.60
CA GLU A 398 -9.49 -18.87 -9.73
C GLU A 398 -10.14 -20.14 -9.17
N LEU A 399 -9.49 -21.30 -9.35
CA LEU A 399 -9.90 -22.54 -8.70
C LEU A 399 -9.68 -22.49 -7.18
N LEU A 400 -8.53 -21.96 -6.74
CA LEU A 400 -8.20 -21.78 -5.33
C LEU A 400 -9.20 -20.85 -4.64
N ARG A 401 -9.62 -19.76 -5.29
CA ARG A 401 -10.60 -18.79 -4.77
C ARG A 401 -11.94 -19.44 -4.41
N LYS A 402 -12.34 -20.50 -5.11
CA LYS A 402 -13.56 -21.27 -4.80
C LYS A 402 -13.42 -22.13 -3.53
N LYS A 403 -12.19 -22.48 -3.14
CA LYS A 403 -11.88 -23.27 -1.94
C LYS A 403 -11.55 -22.36 -0.75
N ASP A 404 -10.72 -21.34 -0.96
CA ASP A 404 -10.30 -20.39 0.06
C ASP A 404 -10.00 -19.01 -0.58
N GLN A 405 -10.77 -18.00 -0.17
CA GLN A 405 -10.63 -16.64 -0.72
C GLN A 405 -9.34 -15.96 -0.27
N GLU A 406 -8.90 -16.18 0.97
CA GLU A 406 -7.72 -15.54 1.53
C GLU A 406 -6.44 -16.08 0.90
N ALA A 407 -6.27 -17.40 0.81
CA ALA A 407 -5.13 -18.02 0.14
C ALA A 407 -5.03 -17.59 -1.33
N SER A 408 -6.17 -17.48 -2.02
CA SER A 408 -6.19 -16.98 -3.40
C SER A 408 -5.68 -15.55 -3.52
N LEU A 409 -5.87 -14.70 -2.51
CA LEU A 409 -5.39 -13.32 -2.49
C LEU A 409 -3.87 -13.26 -2.42
N TYR A 410 -3.26 -14.01 -1.50
CA TYR A 410 -1.81 -14.07 -1.34
C TYR A 410 -1.09 -14.68 -2.56
N ALA A 411 -1.76 -15.56 -3.31
CA ALA A 411 -1.19 -16.19 -4.50
C ALA A 411 -1.06 -15.25 -5.71
N ILE A 412 -1.74 -14.09 -5.72
CA ILE A 412 -1.72 -13.17 -6.88
C ILE A 412 -0.32 -12.57 -7.05
N PRO A 413 0.32 -12.74 -8.22
CA PRO A 413 1.61 -12.14 -8.51
C PRO A 413 1.54 -10.68 -8.98
N PHE A 414 2.63 -9.94 -8.82
CA PHE A 414 2.69 -8.50 -9.08
C PHE A 414 2.35 -8.08 -10.51
N GLY A 415 2.45 -9.00 -11.49
CA GLY A 415 2.10 -8.71 -12.87
C GLY A 415 0.61 -8.56 -13.13
N PHE A 416 -0.26 -9.04 -12.23
CA PHE A 416 -1.70 -8.78 -12.34
C PHE A 416 -2.02 -7.32 -12.11
N LYS A 417 -3.09 -6.86 -12.76
CA LYS A 417 -3.54 -5.47 -12.66
C LYS A 417 -4.41 -5.23 -11.43
N VAL A 418 -4.20 -4.07 -10.83
CA VAL A 418 -5.02 -3.51 -9.75
C VAL A 418 -5.55 -2.16 -10.18
N ARG A 419 -6.80 -1.88 -9.82
CA ARG A 419 -7.40 -0.57 -10.03
C ARG A 419 -7.27 0.29 -8.78
N CYS A 420 -6.84 1.53 -8.95
CA CYS A 420 -6.70 2.48 -7.85
C CYS A 420 -7.13 3.88 -8.30
N LEU A 421 -7.95 4.52 -7.46
CA LEU A 421 -8.37 5.89 -7.62
C LEU A 421 -7.40 6.79 -6.88
N PHE A 422 -6.77 7.70 -7.61
CA PHE A 422 -5.88 8.72 -7.09
C PHE A 422 -6.58 10.07 -7.13
N LYS A 423 -6.92 10.62 -5.97
CA LYS A 423 -7.54 11.94 -5.82
C LYS A 423 -6.53 12.95 -5.32
N MET A 424 -6.36 14.04 -6.06
CA MET A 424 -5.28 15.00 -5.80
C MET A 424 -5.61 16.41 -6.28
N ASP A 425 -4.83 17.37 -5.78
CA ASP A 425 -4.80 18.72 -6.35
C ASP A 425 -3.81 18.80 -7.53
N TYR A 426 -3.69 19.98 -8.14
CA TYR A 426 -2.80 20.18 -9.29
C TYR A 426 -1.32 20.03 -8.92
N ALA A 427 -0.89 20.49 -7.74
CA ALA A 427 0.51 20.44 -7.34
C ALA A 427 0.99 18.99 -7.22
N GLU A 428 0.12 18.12 -6.70
CA GLU A 428 0.40 16.71 -6.55
C GLU A 428 0.32 15.97 -7.90
N ALA A 429 -0.61 16.34 -8.78
CA ALA A 429 -0.66 15.82 -10.15
C ALA A 429 0.60 16.17 -10.96
N GLU A 430 1.08 17.41 -10.85
CA GLU A 430 2.35 17.83 -11.47
C GLU A 430 3.53 17.05 -10.89
N TYR A 431 3.61 17.00 -9.56
CA TYR A 431 4.74 16.39 -8.87
C TYR A 431 4.84 14.89 -9.17
N ILE A 432 3.74 14.14 -9.07
CA ILE A 432 3.77 12.69 -9.32
C ILE A 432 4.10 12.40 -10.79
N ALA A 433 3.52 13.16 -11.74
CA ALA A 433 3.80 12.98 -13.16
C ALA A 433 5.28 13.23 -13.47
N ARG A 434 5.88 14.31 -12.93
CA ARG A 434 7.30 14.62 -13.10
C ARG A 434 8.20 13.56 -12.46
N LEU A 435 7.97 13.26 -11.18
CA LEU A 435 8.84 12.35 -10.43
C LEU A 435 8.79 10.92 -10.98
N ARG A 436 7.59 10.42 -11.28
CA ARG A 436 7.37 9.02 -11.64
C ARG A 436 7.61 8.72 -13.12
N SER A 437 7.65 9.73 -13.99
CA SER A 437 8.00 9.54 -15.41
C SER A 437 9.50 9.51 -15.69
N GLY A 438 10.35 9.91 -14.73
CA GLY A 438 11.81 9.97 -14.92
C GLY A 438 12.46 8.62 -15.30
N VAL A 439 13.56 8.68 -16.06
CA VAL A 439 14.24 7.54 -16.71
C VAL A 439 14.74 6.44 -15.76
N LYS A 440 14.98 6.76 -14.49
CA LYS A 440 15.36 5.81 -13.42
C LYS A 440 14.19 4.91 -13.00
N GLY A 441 12.97 5.28 -13.40
CA GLY A 441 11.76 4.59 -13.01
C GLY A 441 11.51 3.29 -13.76
N HIS A 442 10.60 2.49 -13.21
CA HIS A 442 10.07 1.30 -13.85
C HIS A 442 9.14 1.69 -15.00
N TRP A 443 9.24 1.05 -16.17
CA TRP A 443 8.49 1.46 -17.40
C TRP A 443 6.98 1.57 -17.18
N SER A 444 6.39 0.65 -16.41
CA SER A 444 4.95 0.62 -16.17
C SER A 444 4.44 1.89 -15.46
N TYR A 445 4.95 2.22 -14.27
CA TYR A 445 4.52 3.45 -13.60
C TYR A 445 4.99 4.72 -14.33
N ARG A 446 6.09 4.66 -15.10
CA ARG A 446 6.51 5.79 -15.96
C ARG A 446 5.44 6.08 -17.02
N THR A 447 4.92 5.04 -17.63
CA THR A 447 3.84 5.12 -18.62
C THR A 447 2.57 5.69 -18.02
N VAL A 448 2.18 5.20 -16.83
CA VAL A 448 1.03 5.75 -16.08
C VAL A 448 1.22 7.24 -15.77
N ALA A 449 2.38 7.63 -15.23
CA ALA A 449 2.67 9.02 -14.88
C ALA A 449 2.64 9.95 -16.11
N TRP A 450 3.14 9.46 -17.24
CA TRP A 450 3.05 10.17 -18.52
C TRP A 450 1.60 10.29 -19.01
N GLN A 451 0.81 9.22 -18.94
CA GLN A 451 -0.60 9.22 -19.33
C GLN A 451 -1.43 10.15 -18.43
N MET A 452 -1.16 10.22 -17.12
CA MET A 452 -1.78 11.21 -16.23
C MET A 452 -1.56 12.64 -16.74
N LYS A 453 -0.32 12.98 -17.13
CA LYS A 453 -0.01 14.28 -17.75
C LYS A 453 -0.75 14.47 -19.07
N GLN A 454 -0.83 13.44 -19.93
CA GLN A 454 -1.55 13.54 -21.20
C GLN A 454 -3.04 13.79 -21.00
N LYS A 455 -3.69 13.06 -20.10
CA LYS A 455 -5.11 13.25 -19.76
C LYS A 455 -5.37 14.63 -19.16
N LEU A 456 -4.45 15.12 -18.33
CA LEU A 456 -4.51 16.48 -17.80
C LEU A 456 -4.37 17.54 -18.90
N ALA A 457 -3.42 17.38 -19.83
CA ALA A 457 -3.21 18.31 -20.94
C ALA A 457 -4.37 18.30 -21.94
N ALA A 458 -4.97 17.15 -22.20
CA ALA A 458 -6.12 17.04 -23.08
C ALA A 458 -7.34 17.80 -22.53
N ARG A 459 -7.53 17.77 -21.21
CA ARG A 459 -8.67 18.42 -20.54
C ARG A 459 -8.42 19.87 -20.16
N TYR A 460 -7.22 20.16 -19.67
CA TYR A 460 -6.80 21.47 -19.18
C TYR A 460 -5.44 21.85 -19.79
N PRO A 461 -5.39 22.26 -21.08
CA PRO A 461 -4.13 22.52 -21.78
C PRO A 461 -3.18 23.46 -21.03
N ALA A 462 -3.71 24.58 -20.50
CA ALA A 462 -2.92 25.55 -19.74
C ALA A 462 -2.24 24.96 -18.49
N LEU A 463 -2.83 23.94 -17.86
CA LEU A 463 -2.21 23.25 -16.73
C LEU A 463 -1.28 22.14 -17.21
N GLY A 464 -1.79 21.25 -18.07
CA GLY A 464 -1.04 20.05 -18.49
C GLY A 464 0.21 20.34 -19.32
N GLU A 465 0.26 21.44 -20.09
CA GLU A 465 1.47 21.84 -20.82
C GLU A 465 2.63 22.27 -19.89
N ARG A 466 2.33 22.70 -18.66
CA ARG A 466 3.33 23.10 -17.65
C ARG A 466 3.87 21.93 -16.86
N VAL A 467 3.24 20.76 -16.93
CA VAL A 467 3.70 19.55 -16.24
C VAL A 467 4.89 18.97 -16.98
N GLN A 468 6.07 19.05 -16.36
CA GLN A 468 7.31 18.50 -16.90
C GLN A 468 7.37 17.00 -16.64
N ALA A 469 6.88 16.19 -17.58
CA ALA A 469 7.00 14.73 -17.53
C ALA A 469 7.90 14.23 -18.66
N THR A 470 8.66 13.16 -18.40
CA THR A 470 9.52 12.52 -19.39
C THR A 470 8.72 11.47 -20.16
N PRO A 471 8.64 11.55 -21.49
CA PRO A 471 7.99 10.51 -22.30
C PRO A 471 8.61 9.12 -22.06
N PRO A 472 7.83 8.03 -22.08
CA PRO A 472 8.34 6.68 -21.81
C PRO A 472 9.44 6.21 -22.77
N ASP A 473 9.39 6.66 -24.03
CA ASP A 473 10.34 6.40 -25.11
C ASP A 473 11.71 7.09 -24.91
N VAL A 474 11.78 8.09 -24.03
CA VAL A 474 13.07 8.61 -23.58
C VAL A 474 13.62 7.68 -22.52
N GLU A 475 14.67 6.95 -22.85
CA GLU A 475 15.32 5.99 -21.97
C GLU A 475 16.78 6.37 -21.66
N ASP A 476 17.20 6.02 -20.45
CA ASP A 476 18.60 5.95 -20.06
C ASP A 476 18.79 4.63 -19.31
N THR A 477 19.15 3.59 -20.07
CA THR A 477 19.10 2.20 -19.63
C THR A 477 20.12 1.92 -18.52
N LEU A 478 21.25 2.63 -18.52
CA LEU A 478 22.38 2.44 -17.61
C LEU A 478 22.44 3.45 -16.46
N THR A 479 21.56 4.46 -16.44
CA THR A 479 21.42 5.39 -15.30
C THR A 479 20.31 4.95 -14.36
N ARG A 480 20.66 4.66 -13.09
CA ARG A 480 19.70 4.29 -12.03
C ARG A 480 19.76 5.16 -10.79
#